data_AF-A0A928CNH1-F1
#
_entry.id   AF-A0A928CNH1-F1
#
_cell.length_a   1.000
_cell.length_b   1.000
_cell.length_c   1.000
_cell.angle_alpha   90.00
_cell.angle_beta   90.00
_cell.angle_gamma   90.00
#
_symmetry.space_group_name_H-M   'P 1'
#
loop_
_entity.id
_entity.type
_entity.pdbx_description
1 polymer ?
#
loop_
_entity_poly.entity_id
_entity_poly.type
_entity_poly.pdbx_seq_one_letter_code
_entity_poly.pdbx_strand_id
1 'polypeptide(L)'
;MQVPSRLIQNLCPKYPRPAKLSDPGSDFSPEELEALIRKPDAELTETDLMCIFQGALPAGEYRESVYFLPLALKHIAEGNEEVSLCENLLRWTAGQRDDLKRDGLYDELLDFFESLFVELTSKFVLDGDYPQGCAMAETIIETLNAPEFDGMGDLLLEKYLGNAENYEQATWLVYFLKNYLYSIIGNSEYLKQAAGNKPLQRKVYEIILPRALNDEKLLLFWNRYFERCGIG
;
A
#
# COMPACT_ATOMS: atom_id res chain seq x y z
N MET A 1 -9.51 -10.23 4.33
CA MET A 1 -9.01 -9.46 5.49
C MET A 1 -10.11 -9.08 6.47
N GLN A 2 -9.82 -8.89 7.75
CA GLN A 2 -10.74 -8.25 8.72
C GLN A 2 -10.20 -6.87 9.11
N VAL A 3 -11.07 -5.86 9.20
CA VAL A 3 -10.70 -4.55 9.75
C VAL A 3 -10.33 -4.73 11.23
N PRO A 4 -9.21 -4.17 11.72
CA PRO A 4 -8.81 -4.28 13.12
C PRO A 4 -9.96 -3.85 14.05
N SER A 5 -10.42 -4.78 14.88
CA SER A 5 -11.57 -4.53 15.77
C SER A 5 -11.34 -3.40 16.77
N ARG A 6 -10.07 -3.15 17.12
CA ARG A 6 -9.65 -2.06 18.00
C ARG A 6 -9.76 -0.67 17.36
N LEU A 7 -9.44 -0.52 16.07
CA LEU A 7 -9.66 0.73 15.32
C LEU A 7 -11.12 1.18 15.42
N ILE A 8 -12.06 0.26 15.21
CA ILE A 8 -13.51 0.55 15.30
C ILE A 8 -13.91 0.93 16.74
N GLN A 9 -13.43 0.17 17.73
CA GLN A 9 -13.79 0.38 19.14
C GLN A 9 -13.22 1.67 19.74
N ASN A 10 -12.02 2.08 19.31
CA ASN A 10 -11.32 3.24 19.86
C ASN A 10 -11.76 4.57 19.24
N LEU A 11 -12.19 4.56 17.97
CA LEU A 11 -12.51 5.78 17.24
C LEU A 11 -13.91 6.32 17.56
N CYS A 12 -14.94 5.46 17.54
CA CYS A 12 -16.33 5.89 17.68
C CYS A 12 -16.64 6.70 18.96
N PRO A 13 -16.07 6.40 20.14
CA PRO A 13 -16.32 7.19 21.35
C PRO A 13 -15.58 8.54 21.36
N LYS A 14 -14.47 8.67 20.62
CA LYS A 14 -13.57 9.83 20.68
C LYS A 14 -13.86 10.86 19.59
N TYR A 15 -14.21 10.38 18.39
CA TYR A 15 -14.54 11.22 17.25
C TYR A 15 -15.96 10.88 16.79
N PRO A 16 -16.97 11.69 17.13
CA PRO A 16 -18.30 11.49 16.56
C PRO A 16 -18.28 11.82 15.07
N ARG A 17 -19.33 11.39 14.36
CA ARG A 17 -19.53 11.78 12.96
C ARG A 17 -19.47 13.32 12.85
N PRO A 18 -18.62 13.89 11.99
CA PRO A 18 -18.50 15.33 11.87
C PRO A 18 -19.78 15.94 11.28
N ALA A 19 -20.14 17.13 11.75
CA ALA A 19 -21.29 17.89 11.25
C ALA A 19 -20.96 18.73 9.99
N LYS A 20 -19.66 18.90 9.71
CA LYS A 20 -19.11 19.60 8.55
C LYS A 20 -17.69 19.10 8.30
N LEU A 21 -17.18 19.32 7.10
CA LEU A 21 -15.76 19.17 6.79
C LEU A 21 -15.16 20.56 6.55
N SER A 22 -13.95 20.78 7.03
CA SER A 22 -13.30 22.10 7.04
C SER A 22 -12.76 22.52 5.68
N ASP A 23 -12.47 21.55 4.80
CA ASP A 23 -11.81 21.75 3.51
C ASP A 23 -10.59 22.70 3.59
N PRO A 24 -9.49 22.24 4.21
CA PRO A 24 -8.27 23.04 4.35
C PRO A 24 -7.65 23.42 2.99
N GLY A 25 -7.94 22.65 1.94
CA GLY A 25 -7.48 22.90 0.57
C GLY A 25 -8.33 23.91 -0.20
N SER A 26 -9.58 24.14 0.23
CA SER A 26 -10.58 24.94 -0.47
C SER A 26 -10.82 24.45 -1.91
N ASP A 27 -10.74 23.13 -2.13
CA ASP A 27 -10.92 22.48 -3.43
C ASP A 27 -12.32 21.87 -3.61
N PHE A 28 -13.19 21.98 -2.60
CA PHE A 28 -14.59 21.54 -2.66
C PHE A 28 -15.56 22.71 -2.55
N SER A 29 -16.70 22.60 -3.23
CA SER A 29 -17.84 23.49 -2.99
C SER A 29 -18.55 23.15 -1.67
N PRO A 30 -19.20 24.12 -1.00
CA PRO A 30 -20.01 23.85 0.18
C PRO A 30 -21.09 22.79 -0.04
N GLU A 31 -21.67 22.74 -1.24
CA GLU A 31 -22.70 21.77 -1.61
C GLU A 31 -22.15 20.34 -1.69
N GLU A 32 -20.92 20.15 -2.20
CA GLU A 32 -20.26 18.84 -2.25
C GLU A 32 -19.95 18.32 -0.84
N LEU A 33 -19.40 19.17 0.03
CA LEU A 33 -19.10 18.80 1.41
C LEU A 33 -20.38 18.48 2.20
N GLU A 34 -21.44 19.28 2.01
CA GLU A 34 -22.73 19.02 2.64
C GLU A 34 -23.36 17.70 2.15
N ALA A 35 -23.27 17.42 0.86
CA ALA A 35 -23.75 16.15 0.28
C ALA A 35 -22.99 14.95 0.89
N LEU A 36 -21.68 15.07 1.05
CA LEU A 36 -20.83 14.02 1.62
C LEU A 36 -21.16 13.76 3.10
N ILE A 37 -21.34 14.83 3.90
CA ILE A 37 -21.67 14.71 5.32
C ILE A 37 -23.07 14.12 5.55
N ARG A 38 -24.05 14.49 4.71
CA ARG A 38 -25.44 14.01 4.82
C ARG A 38 -25.62 12.54 4.44
N LYS A 39 -24.71 11.98 3.64
CA LYS A 39 -24.78 10.60 3.16
C LYS A 39 -24.57 9.59 4.30
N PRO A 40 -25.51 8.68 4.61
CA PRO A 40 -25.33 7.67 5.64
C PRO A 40 -24.05 6.83 5.46
N ASP A 41 -23.45 6.33 6.54
CA ASP A 41 -22.20 5.54 6.47
C ASP A 41 -22.29 4.34 5.52
N ALA A 42 -23.46 3.70 5.45
CA ALA A 42 -23.70 2.56 4.58
C ALA A 42 -23.85 2.92 3.09
N GLU A 43 -24.00 4.22 2.77
CA GLU A 43 -24.16 4.73 1.40
C GLU A 43 -22.90 5.41 0.88
N LEU A 44 -21.89 5.63 1.73
CA LEU A 44 -20.60 6.17 1.32
C LEU A 44 -19.96 5.25 0.27
N THR A 45 -19.62 5.83 -0.87
CA THR A 45 -18.92 5.15 -1.95
C THR A 45 -17.42 5.30 -1.77
N GLU A 46 -16.68 4.54 -2.56
CA GLU A 46 -15.23 4.71 -2.66
C GLU A 46 -14.84 6.14 -3.07
N THR A 47 -15.53 6.74 -4.04
CA THR A 47 -15.26 8.12 -4.47
C THR A 47 -15.47 9.12 -3.31
N ASP A 48 -16.49 8.93 -2.49
CA ASP A 48 -16.69 9.79 -1.30
C ASP A 48 -15.50 9.65 -0.34
N LEU A 49 -15.07 8.41 -0.07
CA LEU A 49 -13.95 8.13 0.83
C LEU A 49 -12.62 8.67 0.26
N MET A 50 -12.42 8.61 -1.06
CA MET A 50 -11.27 9.21 -1.72
C MET A 50 -11.24 10.73 -1.55
N CYS A 51 -12.40 11.41 -1.60
CA CYS A 51 -12.48 12.85 -1.32
C CYS A 51 -12.09 13.16 0.14
N ILE A 52 -12.55 12.34 1.10
CA ILE A 52 -12.24 12.52 2.52
C ILE A 52 -10.73 12.34 2.79
N PHE A 53 -10.12 11.34 2.15
CA PHE A 53 -8.74 10.92 2.39
C PHE A 53 -7.76 11.33 1.31
N GLN A 54 -8.05 12.34 0.48
CA GLN A 54 -7.12 12.73 -0.58
C GLN A 54 -5.71 12.98 -0.02
N GLY A 55 -4.69 12.47 -0.73
CA GLY A 55 -3.33 12.52 -0.23
C GLY A 55 -2.74 13.94 -0.12
N ALA A 56 -3.25 14.91 -0.90
CA ALA A 56 -2.75 16.28 -0.89
C ALA A 56 -3.74 17.28 -0.28
N LEU A 57 -5.03 17.19 -0.63
CA LEU A 57 -6.07 18.13 -0.23
C LEU A 57 -7.28 17.35 0.34
N PRO A 58 -7.14 16.76 1.54
CA PRO A 58 -8.26 16.02 2.12
C PRO A 58 -9.41 16.98 2.40
N ALA A 59 -10.65 16.50 2.21
CA ALA A 59 -11.83 17.33 2.41
C ALA A 59 -12.00 17.87 3.85
N GLY A 60 -11.28 17.33 4.84
CA GLY A 60 -11.33 17.78 6.24
C GLY A 60 -10.02 17.62 7.00
N GLU A 61 -9.98 18.23 8.19
CA GLU A 61 -8.88 18.07 9.14
C GLU A 61 -8.88 16.68 9.79
N TYR A 62 -7.78 16.31 10.46
CA TYR A 62 -7.61 15.02 11.13
C TYR A 62 -8.84 14.56 11.91
N ARG A 63 -9.37 15.41 12.80
CA ARG A 63 -10.49 15.05 13.70
C ARG A 63 -11.80 14.80 12.96
N GLU A 64 -11.94 15.36 11.77
CA GLU A 64 -13.12 15.22 10.92
C GLU A 64 -12.98 13.97 10.06
N SER A 65 -11.82 13.77 9.43
CA SER A 65 -11.56 12.62 8.55
C SER A 65 -11.40 11.30 9.30
N VAL A 66 -10.80 11.30 10.50
CA VAL A 66 -10.49 10.06 11.24
C VAL A 66 -11.73 9.24 11.62
N TYR A 67 -12.90 9.88 11.73
CA TYR A 67 -14.18 9.18 11.91
C TYR A 67 -14.44 8.14 10.81
N PHE A 68 -14.12 8.50 9.56
CA PHE A 68 -14.39 7.68 8.38
C PHE A 68 -13.33 6.60 8.13
N LEU A 69 -12.25 6.57 8.93
CA LEU A 69 -11.12 5.67 8.74
C LEU A 69 -11.54 4.19 8.74
N PRO A 70 -12.37 3.70 9.68
CA PRO A 70 -12.81 2.30 9.65
C PRO A 70 -13.65 1.95 8.42
N LEU A 71 -14.40 2.92 7.88
CA LEU A 71 -15.20 2.74 6.67
C LEU A 71 -14.30 2.59 5.45
N ALA A 72 -13.27 3.44 5.33
CA ALA A 72 -12.26 3.31 4.27
C ALA A 72 -11.53 1.96 4.30
N LEU A 73 -11.09 1.53 5.48
CA LEU A 73 -10.43 0.22 5.63
C LEU A 73 -11.36 -0.95 5.29
N LYS A 74 -12.66 -0.83 5.64
CA LYS A 74 -13.66 -1.82 5.28
C LYS A 74 -13.83 -1.90 3.75
N HIS A 75 -13.96 -0.75 3.08
CA HIS A 75 -14.05 -0.70 1.61
C HIS A 75 -12.84 -1.36 0.95
N ILE A 76 -11.63 -1.05 1.41
CA ILE A 76 -10.39 -1.65 0.91
C ILE A 76 -10.39 -3.18 1.14
N ALA A 77 -10.82 -3.63 2.33
CA ALA A 77 -10.84 -5.05 2.68
C ALA A 77 -11.88 -5.88 1.90
N GLU A 78 -12.98 -5.24 1.47
CA GLU A 78 -14.04 -5.87 0.66
C GLU A 78 -13.63 -6.05 -0.82
N GLY A 79 -12.50 -5.47 -1.22
CA GLY A 79 -11.86 -5.79 -2.50
C GLY A 79 -12.53 -5.15 -3.72
N ASN A 80 -13.17 -3.99 -3.57
CA ASN A 80 -13.50 -3.15 -4.71
C ASN A 80 -12.18 -2.51 -5.20
N GLU A 81 -11.71 -2.97 -6.35
CA GLU A 81 -10.31 -3.01 -6.76
C GLU A 81 -9.66 -1.68 -7.17
N GLU A 82 -10.04 -0.51 -6.62
CA GLU A 82 -9.33 0.72 -7.02
C GLU A 82 -8.13 1.07 -6.12
N VAL A 83 -6.97 1.10 -6.77
CA VAL A 83 -5.67 1.50 -6.22
C VAL A 83 -5.74 2.87 -5.52
N SER A 84 -6.61 3.74 -6.02
CA SER A 84 -6.69 5.15 -5.68
C SER A 84 -7.07 5.40 -4.21
N LEU A 85 -8.01 4.65 -3.63
CA LEU A 85 -8.41 4.87 -2.23
C LEU A 85 -7.30 4.43 -1.26
N CYS A 86 -6.68 3.28 -1.52
CA CYS A 86 -5.57 2.79 -0.71
C CYS A 86 -4.38 3.76 -0.75
N GLU A 87 -4.04 4.27 -1.93
CA GLU A 87 -3.01 5.30 -2.11
C GLU A 87 -3.29 6.55 -1.27
N ASN A 88 -4.49 7.09 -1.43
CA ASN A 88 -4.95 8.29 -0.73
C ASN A 88 -4.88 8.08 0.78
N LEU A 89 -5.39 6.94 1.26
CA LEU A 89 -5.38 6.62 2.67
C LEU A 89 -3.97 6.45 3.25
N LEU A 90 -3.05 5.84 2.50
CA LEU A 90 -1.65 5.76 2.88
C LEU A 90 -1.01 7.15 2.95
N ARG A 91 -1.16 7.98 1.92
CA ARG A 91 -0.62 9.35 1.93
C ARG A 91 -1.17 10.18 3.08
N TRP A 92 -2.48 10.11 3.31
CA TRP A 92 -3.13 10.75 4.45
C TRP A 92 -2.58 10.22 5.78
N THR A 93 -2.40 8.91 5.92
CA THR A 93 -1.81 8.28 7.11
C THR A 93 -0.39 8.79 7.39
N ALA A 94 0.42 9.01 6.34
CA ALA A 94 1.74 9.65 6.44
C ALA A 94 1.63 11.06 7.01
N GLY A 95 0.78 11.89 6.40
CA GLY A 95 0.59 13.29 6.78
C GLY A 95 0.04 13.46 8.20
N GLN A 96 -0.71 12.47 8.69
CA GLN A 96 -1.33 12.48 10.03
C GLN A 96 -0.60 11.60 11.07
N ARG A 97 0.66 11.23 10.81
CA ARG A 97 1.44 10.28 11.63
C ARG A 97 1.42 10.61 13.13
N ASP A 98 1.69 11.85 13.50
CA ASP A 98 1.80 12.25 14.91
C ASP A 98 0.45 12.20 15.64
N ASP A 99 -0.62 12.62 14.97
CA ASP A 99 -1.97 12.56 15.51
C ASP A 99 -2.45 11.11 15.67
N LEU A 100 -2.18 10.26 14.67
CA LEU A 100 -2.48 8.82 14.73
C LEU A 100 -1.68 8.10 15.82
N LYS A 101 -0.41 8.47 16.04
CA LYS A 101 0.42 7.92 17.13
C LYS A 101 -0.11 8.34 18.50
N ARG A 102 -0.44 9.62 18.66
CA ARG A 102 -1.06 10.15 19.91
C ARG A 102 -2.34 9.41 20.26
N ASP A 103 -3.06 8.96 19.24
CA ASP A 103 -4.33 8.25 19.37
C ASP A 103 -4.18 6.73 19.49
N GLY A 104 -2.96 6.20 19.37
CA GLY A 104 -2.68 4.77 19.44
C GLY A 104 -3.20 3.97 18.24
N LEU A 105 -3.42 4.64 17.09
CA LEU A 105 -4.02 4.05 15.89
C LEU A 105 -2.98 3.74 14.81
N TYR A 106 -1.82 4.41 14.86
CA TYR A 106 -0.82 4.32 13.81
C TYR A 106 -0.35 2.88 13.57
N ASP A 107 0.09 2.18 14.63
CA ASP A 107 0.59 0.81 14.51
C ASP A 107 -0.48 -0.16 13.99
N GLU A 108 -1.75 0.02 14.39
CA GLU A 108 -2.86 -0.80 13.90
C GLU A 108 -3.14 -0.59 12.40
N LEU A 109 -2.93 0.64 11.89
CA LEU A 109 -3.01 0.92 10.46
C LEU A 109 -1.85 0.28 9.70
N LEU A 110 -0.64 0.33 10.24
CA LEU A 110 0.50 -0.32 9.61
C LEU A 110 0.30 -1.84 9.54
N ASP A 111 -0.18 -2.46 10.62
CA ASP A 111 -0.53 -3.88 10.64
C ASP A 111 -1.61 -4.24 9.59
N PHE A 112 -2.60 -3.35 9.39
CA PHE A 112 -3.60 -3.52 8.35
C PHE A 112 -3.00 -3.45 6.94
N PHE A 113 -2.21 -2.41 6.64
CA PHE A 113 -1.59 -2.26 5.31
C PHE A 113 -0.60 -3.37 5.01
N GLU A 114 0.13 -3.82 6.03
CA GLU A 114 0.97 -5.00 5.94
C GLU A 114 0.14 -6.25 5.59
N SER A 115 -0.97 -6.48 6.29
CA SER A 115 -1.84 -7.63 6.03
C SER A 115 -2.49 -7.57 4.63
N LEU A 116 -2.90 -6.38 4.20
CA LEU A 116 -3.40 -6.12 2.86
C LEU A 116 -2.34 -6.47 1.82
N PHE A 117 -1.11 -6.00 2.03
CA PHE A 117 0.01 -6.28 1.14
C PHE A 117 0.28 -7.79 1.02
N VAL A 118 0.29 -8.54 2.12
CA VAL A 118 0.40 -10.00 2.10
C VAL A 118 -0.74 -10.63 1.30
N GLU A 119 -1.97 -10.21 1.57
CA GLU A 119 -3.13 -10.78 0.90
C GLU A 119 -3.07 -10.55 -0.61
N LEU A 120 -2.76 -9.32 -1.05
CA LEU A 120 -2.62 -8.97 -2.47
C LEU A 120 -1.51 -9.78 -3.15
N THR A 121 -0.34 -9.87 -2.53
CA THR A 121 0.80 -10.61 -3.09
C THR A 121 0.56 -12.12 -3.10
N SER A 122 -0.24 -12.65 -2.18
CA SER A 122 -0.62 -14.08 -2.16
C SER A 122 -1.61 -14.46 -3.26
N LYS A 123 -2.44 -13.51 -3.72
CA LYS A 123 -3.42 -13.70 -4.80
C LYS A 123 -2.81 -13.50 -6.19
N PHE A 124 -1.52 -13.20 -6.26
CA PHE A 124 -0.80 -12.97 -7.49
C PHE A 124 -0.81 -14.22 -8.37
N VAL A 125 -1.46 -14.12 -9.53
CA VAL A 125 -1.42 -15.14 -10.58
C VAL A 125 -0.68 -14.54 -11.77
N LEU A 126 0.42 -15.18 -12.17
CA LEU A 126 1.09 -14.87 -13.45
C LEU A 126 0.21 -15.37 -14.59
N ASP A 127 -0.67 -14.52 -15.09
CA ASP A 127 -1.40 -14.76 -16.33
C ASP A 127 -1.31 -13.51 -17.22
N GLY A 128 -0.41 -13.52 -18.21
CA GLY A 128 -0.24 -12.42 -19.19
C GLY A 128 0.92 -11.43 -18.95
N ASP A 129 0.84 -10.26 -19.60
CA ASP A 129 1.90 -9.22 -19.65
C ASP A 129 1.91 -8.27 -18.43
N TYR A 130 0.81 -8.19 -17.67
CA TYR A 130 0.71 -7.37 -16.45
C TYR A 130 -0.22 -8.06 -15.44
N PRO A 131 0.30 -8.60 -14.33
CA PRO A 131 -0.50 -9.35 -13.38
C PRO A 131 -1.46 -8.48 -12.56
N GLN A 132 -2.62 -9.04 -12.20
CA GLN A 132 -3.58 -8.38 -11.31
C GLN A 132 -2.99 -8.15 -9.91
N GLY A 133 -3.29 -7.00 -9.30
CA GLY A 133 -2.79 -6.62 -7.96
C GLY A 133 -1.40 -5.96 -7.95
N CYS A 134 -0.66 -5.95 -9.06
CA CYS A 134 0.64 -5.26 -9.17
C CYS A 134 0.55 -3.78 -8.84
N ALA A 135 -0.39 -3.05 -9.47
CA ALA A 135 -0.51 -1.61 -9.29
C ALA A 135 -0.81 -1.22 -7.83
N MET A 136 -1.71 -1.96 -7.15
CA MET A 136 -2.03 -1.71 -5.75
C MET A 136 -0.82 -1.93 -4.84
N ALA A 137 -0.13 -3.06 -5.01
CA ALA A 137 1.03 -3.39 -4.20
C ALA A 137 2.23 -2.47 -4.51
N GLU A 138 2.35 -1.98 -5.74
CA GLU A 138 3.31 -0.95 -6.12
C GLU A 138 3.04 0.34 -5.35
N THR A 139 1.82 0.85 -5.45
CA THR A 139 1.37 2.07 -4.75
C THR A 139 1.53 1.99 -3.24
N ILE A 140 1.26 0.82 -2.63
CA ILE A 140 1.49 0.62 -1.20
C ILE A 140 2.95 0.85 -0.85
N ILE A 141 3.89 0.20 -1.55
CA ILE A 141 5.30 0.36 -1.25
C ILE A 141 5.79 1.77 -1.60
N GLU A 142 5.34 2.36 -2.72
CA GLU A 142 5.70 3.73 -3.08
C GLU A 142 5.47 4.69 -1.93
N THR A 143 4.27 4.58 -1.38
CA THR A 143 3.83 5.46 -0.33
C THR A 143 4.56 5.16 0.97
N LEU A 144 4.76 3.88 1.30
CA LEU A 144 5.48 3.46 2.50
C LEU A 144 6.99 3.73 2.47
N ASN A 145 7.56 4.02 1.30
CA ASN A 145 8.94 4.48 1.14
C ASN A 145 9.09 6.00 1.08
N ALA A 146 7.99 6.75 1.18
CA ALA A 146 8.07 8.19 1.32
C ALA A 146 8.77 8.57 2.66
N PRO A 147 9.51 9.69 2.73
CA PRO A 147 10.25 10.11 3.93
C PRO A 147 9.42 10.11 5.22
N GLU A 148 8.12 10.38 5.10
CA GLU A 148 7.14 10.43 6.18
C GLU A 148 6.93 9.07 6.88
N PHE A 149 7.16 7.97 6.14
CA PHE A 149 7.06 6.60 6.61
C PHE A 149 8.41 5.98 7.00
N ASP A 150 9.50 6.74 6.99
CA ASP A 150 10.82 6.29 7.48
C ASP A 150 11.31 4.99 6.82
N GLY A 151 11.00 4.80 5.53
CA GLY A 151 11.37 3.60 4.78
C GLY A 151 10.65 2.34 5.25
N MET A 152 9.41 2.43 5.74
CA MET A 152 8.66 1.24 6.15
C MET A 152 8.41 0.28 4.98
N GLY A 153 8.32 0.79 3.75
CA GLY A 153 8.28 -0.04 2.54
C GLY A 153 9.52 -0.92 2.43
N ASP A 154 10.68 -0.42 2.82
CA ASP A 154 11.94 -1.16 2.85
C ASP A 154 11.94 -2.26 3.92
N LEU A 155 11.37 -2.01 5.10
CA LEU A 155 11.20 -3.03 6.15
C LEU A 155 10.22 -4.11 5.74
N LEU A 156 9.10 -3.75 5.10
CA LEU A 156 8.16 -4.72 4.55
C LEU A 156 8.84 -5.53 3.44
N LEU A 157 9.56 -4.88 2.53
CA LEU A 157 10.36 -5.58 1.53
C LEU A 157 11.38 -6.51 2.17
N GLU A 158 12.10 -6.13 3.23
CA GLU A 158 13.01 -7.05 3.94
C GLU A 158 12.28 -8.26 4.50
N LYS A 159 11.17 -8.00 5.19
CA LYS A 159 10.33 -9.03 5.82
C LYS A 159 9.75 -9.99 4.79
N TYR A 160 9.37 -9.52 3.59
CA TYR A 160 8.74 -10.33 2.55
C TYR A 160 9.74 -10.94 1.57
N LEU A 161 10.78 -10.21 1.14
CA LEU A 161 11.90 -10.73 0.35
C LEU A 161 12.60 -11.87 1.09
N GLY A 162 12.76 -11.72 2.41
CA GLY A 162 13.36 -12.73 3.26
C GLY A 162 12.50 -13.97 3.45
N ASN A 163 11.20 -13.94 3.14
CA ASN A 163 10.25 -15.00 3.48
C ASN A 163 9.40 -15.50 2.31
N ALA A 164 9.79 -15.24 1.06
CA ALA A 164 9.12 -15.83 -0.10
C ALA A 164 9.08 -17.36 0.02
N GLU A 165 7.89 -17.95 -0.11
CA GLU A 165 7.66 -19.39 0.02
C GLU A 165 7.38 -20.06 -1.33
N ASN A 166 6.93 -19.29 -2.33
CA ASN A 166 6.57 -19.81 -3.64
C ASN A 166 7.03 -18.91 -4.79
N TYR A 167 6.89 -19.45 -6.00
CA TYR A 167 7.35 -18.82 -7.23
C TYR A 167 6.63 -17.51 -7.54
N GLU A 168 5.32 -17.44 -7.30
CA GLU A 168 4.48 -16.28 -7.55
C GLU A 168 4.91 -15.11 -6.64
N GLN A 169 5.10 -15.37 -5.34
CA GLN A 169 5.65 -14.41 -4.38
C GLN A 169 7.05 -13.95 -4.78
N ALA A 170 7.95 -14.89 -5.10
CA ALA A 170 9.32 -14.57 -5.49
C ALA A 170 9.36 -13.77 -6.81
N THR A 171 8.55 -14.13 -7.79
CA THR A 171 8.48 -13.43 -9.09
C THR A 171 7.92 -12.02 -8.93
N TRP A 172 6.89 -11.85 -8.10
CA TRP A 172 6.35 -10.53 -7.77
C TRP A 172 7.40 -9.66 -7.08
N LEU A 173 8.12 -10.23 -6.10
CA LEU A 173 9.20 -9.55 -5.40
C LEU A 173 10.32 -9.07 -6.35
N VAL A 174 10.69 -9.88 -7.35
CA VAL A 174 11.70 -9.44 -8.32
C VAL A 174 11.12 -8.52 -9.40
N TYR A 175 9.85 -8.66 -9.78
CA TYR A 175 9.16 -7.68 -10.63
C TYR A 175 9.15 -6.30 -9.97
N PHE A 176 8.86 -6.25 -8.68
CA PHE A 176 8.94 -5.05 -7.87
C PHE A 176 10.37 -4.52 -7.83
N LEU A 177 11.37 -5.35 -7.49
CA LEU A 177 12.78 -4.94 -7.58
C LEU A 177 13.13 -4.42 -8.99
N LYS A 178 12.63 -5.01 -10.08
CA LYS A 178 12.93 -4.59 -11.46
C LYS A 178 12.39 -3.21 -11.82
N ASN A 179 11.12 -2.96 -11.55
CA ASN A 179 10.44 -1.73 -11.97
C ASN A 179 10.67 -0.58 -10.98
N TYR A 180 10.85 -0.91 -9.70
CA TYR A 180 10.97 0.06 -8.62
C TYR A 180 12.41 0.50 -8.32
N LEU A 181 13.39 -0.40 -8.52
CA LEU A 181 14.81 -0.04 -8.31
C LEU A 181 15.27 1.05 -9.30
N TYR A 182 14.67 1.18 -10.49
CA TYR A 182 15.09 2.22 -11.43
C TYR A 182 14.65 3.64 -11.04
N SER A 183 13.53 3.80 -10.32
CA SER A 183 13.03 5.12 -9.88
C SER A 183 13.52 5.52 -8.49
N ILE A 184 13.75 4.56 -7.58
CA ILE A 184 14.01 4.83 -6.14
C ILE A 184 15.37 4.39 -5.61
N ILE A 185 16.21 3.64 -6.36
CA ILE A 185 17.62 3.45 -5.96
C ILE A 185 18.33 4.79 -5.75
N GLY A 186 17.91 5.89 -6.37
CA GLY A 186 18.45 7.22 -6.03
C GLY A 186 18.26 7.59 -4.55
N ASN A 187 17.13 7.21 -3.95
CA ASN A 187 16.59 7.79 -2.72
C ASN A 187 16.46 6.82 -1.53
N SER A 188 16.37 5.49 -1.72
CA SER A 188 16.33 4.51 -0.60
C SER A 188 17.72 3.90 -0.35
N GLU A 189 18.23 4.05 0.87
CA GLU A 189 19.50 3.43 1.31
C GLU A 189 19.40 1.92 1.52
N TYR A 190 18.24 1.41 1.96
CA TYR A 190 18.04 -0.02 2.09
C TYR A 190 18.03 -0.71 0.72
N LEU A 191 17.36 -0.16 -0.29
CA LEU A 191 17.34 -0.76 -1.63
C LEU A 191 18.71 -0.75 -2.31
N LYS A 192 19.55 0.27 -2.05
CA LYS A 192 20.97 0.27 -2.43
C LYS A 192 21.72 -0.90 -1.76
N GLN A 193 21.48 -1.15 -0.48
CA GLN A 193 22.10 -2.26 0.26
C GLN A 193 21.55 -3.63 -0.17
N ALA A 194 20.24 -3.76 -0.40
CA ALA A 194 19.57 -4.97 -0.85
C ALA A 194 19.98 -5.37 -2.28
N ALA A 195 20.18 -4.40 -3.17
CA ALA A 195 20.79 -4.62 -4.50
C ALA A 195 22.25 -5.12 -4.40
N GLY A 196 22.94 -4.86 -3.29
CA GLY A 196 24.23 -5.46 -2.95
C GLY A 196 24.16 -6.74 -2.09
N ASN A 197 22.98 -7.09 -1.58
CA ASN A 197 22.78 -8.17 -0.61
C ASN A 197 22.64 -9.53 -1.31
N LYS A 198 23.79 -10.12 -1.63
CA LYS A 198 23.89 -11.42 -2.30
C LYS A 198 23.07 -12.55 -1.63
N PRO A 199 22.98 -12.66 -0.29
CA PRO A 199 22.10 -13.63 0.38
C PRO A 199 20.61 -13.51 0.01
N LEU A 200 20.07 -12.29 0.01
CA LEU A 200 18.65 -12.05 -0.26
C LEU A 200 18.31 -12.39 -1.72
N GLN A 201 19.15 -11.89 -2.64
CA GLN A 201 19.07 -12.22 -4.05
C GLN A 201 19.11 -13.73 -4.24
N ARG A 202 20.08 -14.42 -3.62
CA ARG A 202 20.25 -15.88 -3.71
C ARG A 202 19.02 -16.66 -3.26
N LYS A 203 18.37 -16.28 -2.16
CA LYS A 203 17.15 -16.96 -1.69
C LYS A 203 16.02 -16.85 -2.72
N VAL A 204 15.85 -15.66 -3.31
CA VAL A 204 14.86 -15.42 -4.35
C VAL A 204 15.20 -16.20 -5.64
N TYR A 205 16.49 -16.28 -6.00
CA TYR A 205 16.96 -17.15 -7.10
C TYR A 205 16.63 -18.63 -6.87
N GLU A 206 16.87 -19.15 -5.67
CA GLU A 206 16.65 -20.55 -5.35
C GLU A 206 15.18 -20.97 -5.51
N ILE A 207 14.24 -20.04 -5.34
CA ILE A 207 12.79 -20.27 -5.51
C ILE A 207 12.37 -20.12 -6.98
N ILE A 208 12.93 -19.14 -7.70
CA ILE A 208 12.54 -18.81 -9.09
C ILE A 208 13.15 -19.79 -10.10
N LEU A 209 14.44 -20.11 -9.93
CA LEU A 209 15.24 -20.84 -10.91
C LEU A 209 14.67 -22.21 -11.27
N PRO A 210 14.18 -23.04 -10.34
CA PRO A 210 13.65 -24.37 -10.67
C PRO A 210 12.44 -24.33 -11.62
N ARG A 211 11.57 -23.31 -11.52
CA ARG A 211 10.40 -23.19 -12.39
C ARG A 211 10.73 -22.44 -13.68
N ALA A 212 11.58 -21.42 -13.61
CA ALA A 212 12.08 -20.71 -14.78
C ALA A 212 12.78 -21.64 -15.77
N LEU A 213 13.58 -22.61 -15.29
CA LEU A 213 14.27 -23.57 -16.17
C LEU A 213 13.33 -24.52 -16.92
N ASN A 214 12.07 -24.65 -16.47
CA ASN A 214 11.07 -25.53 -17.07
C ASN A 214 10.06 -24.77 -17.97
N ASP A 215 10.20 -23.45 -18.08
CA ASP A 215 9.34 -22.61 -18.91
C ASP A 215 10.20 -21.60 -19.70
N GLU A 216 10.27 -21.79 -21.02
CA GLU A 216 11.13 -21.01 -21.92
C GLU A 216 10.81 -19.51 -21.90
N LYS A 217 9.54 -19.12 -21.67
CA LYS A 217 9.14 -17.71 -21.59
C LYS A 217 9.63 -17.09 -20.30
N LEU A 218 9.49 -17.81 -19.19
CA LEU A 218 10.00 -17.38 -17.89
C LEU A 218 11.53 -17.31 -17.91
N LEU A 219 12.22 -18.31 -18.47
CA LEU A 219 13.67 -18.31 -18.61
C LEU A 219 14.17 -17.09 -19.40
N LEU A 220 13.52 -16.77 -20.52
CA LEU A 220 13.85 -15.60 -21.33
C LEU A 220 13.61 -14.29 -20.59
N PHE A 221 12.51 -14.18 -19.84
CA PHE A 221 12.22 -13.02 -18.98
C PHE A 221 13.32 -12.82 -17.93
N TRP A 222 13.71 -13.89 -17.24
CA TRP A 222 14.71 -13.87 -16.18
C TRP A 222 16.12 -13.58 -16.70
N ASN A 223 16.53 -14.19 -17.82
CA ASN A 223 17.82 -13.90 -18.46
C ASN A 223 17.96 -12.41 -18.82
N ARG A 224 16.91 -11.83 -19.45
CA ARG A 224 16.90 -10.39 -19.77
C ARG A 224 16.92 -9.51 -18.52
N TYR A 225 16.33 -9.97 -17.42
CA TYR A 225 16.38 -9.25 -16.16
C TYR A 225 17.79 -9.24 -15.57
N PHE A 226 18.46 -10.40 -15.50
CA PHE A 226 19.81 -10.50 -14.92
C PHE A 226 20.87 -9.77 -15.73
N GLU A 227 20.78 -9.82 -17.07
CA GLU A 227 21.64 -9.00 -17.94
C GLU A 227 21.50 -7.49 -17.64
N ARG A 228 20.28 -7.00 -17.39
CA ARG A 228 20.04 -5.59 -17.06
C ARG A 228 20.53 -5.21 -15.67
N CYS A 229 20.48 -6.14 -14.72
CA CYS A 229 20.97 -5.92 -13.36
C CYS A 229 22.51 -6.05 -13.24
N GLY A 230 23.21 -6.41 -14.31
CA GLY A 230 24.66 -6.63 -14.27
C GLY A 230 25.07 -7.86 -13.44
N ILE A 231 24.13 -8.78 -13.23
CA ILE A 231 24.37 -10.03 -12.50
C ILE A 231 24.65 -11.10 -13.55
N GLY A 232 25.94 -11.28 -13.85
CA GLY A 232 26.47 -12.30 -14.77
C GLY A 232 27.22 -13.39 -14.03
#